data_AF-A0A8S9MWA8-F1
#
_entry.id   AF-A0A8S9MWA8-F1
#
_cell.length_a   1.000
_cell.length_b   1.000
_cell.length_c   1.000
_cell.angle_alpha   90.00
_cell.angle_beta   90.00
_cell.angle_gamma   90.00
#
_symmetry.space_group_name_H-M   'P 1'
#
loop_
_entity.id
_entity.type
_entity.pdbx_description
1 polymer ?
#
loop_
_entity_poly.entity_id
_entity_poly.type
_entity_poly.pdbx_seq_one_letter_code
_entity_poly.pdbx_strand_id
1 'polypeptide(L)'
;MLYVASASWVICFLEGYCWTRTGERQAARMRERYLKAVLRQDVAYFDLNITSTSDVITTVSSDSLVIQDVLGEKLPNFLMNATAFVASYVVGFIMLWRLTLVGFPFIVLLLIPGLLYGRSLIGLSRKIREEYNEAGSIAEQAISLVRTVYAFGSETKLIAKFSVALQGSVKLGLRQGLVKGISLGSNGIIYAIWGFMTWYGSRMVMYHGAKGAVNVKKTMARHQRFQDIETEKYAKVDVLPFWNQSKSIFPEATHRLTDINQAVGSLE
;
A
#
# COMPACT_ATOMS: atom_id res chain seq x y z
N MET A 1 -16.60 -20.82 -2.17
CA MET A 1 -16.05 -19.53 -1.68
C MET A 1 -15.33 -19.68 -0.35
N LEU A 2 -15.92 -20.34 0.65
CA LEU A 2 -15.27 -20.59 1.95
C LEU A 2 -13.93 -21.36 1.84
N TYR A 3 -13.85 -22.41 1.01
CA TYR A 3 -12.60 -23.16 0.80
C TYR A 3 -11.45 -22.35 0.19
N VAL A 4 -11.78 -21.41 -0.72
CA VAL A 4 -10.77 -20.54 -1.34
C VAL A 4 -10.30 -19.50 -0.35
N ALA A 5 -11.21 -18.94 0.45
CA ALA A 5 -10.90 -17.97 1.48
C ALA A 5 -10.04 -18.56 2.61
N SER A 6 -10.35 -19.79 3.06
CA SER A 6 -9.56 -20.47 4.07
C SER A 6 -8.16 -20.82 3.54
N ALA A 7 -8.06 -21.30 2.30
CA ALA A 7 -6.76 -21.55 1.66
C ALA A 7 -5.93 -20.27 1.51
N SER A 8 -6.52 -19.17 1.04
CA SER A 8 -5.80 -17.90 0.91
C SER A 8 -5.32 -17.35 2.24
N TRP A 9 -6.14 -17.46 3.29
CA TRP A 9 -5.76 -17.03 4.63
C TRP A 9 -4.53 -17.78 5.15
N VAL A 10 -4.53 -19.12 5.01
CA VAL A 10 -3.40 -19.96 5.42
C VAL A 10 -2.13 -19.61 4.64
N ILE A 11 -2.24 -19.42 3.32
CA ILE A 11 -1.09 -19.11 2.46
C ILE A 11 -0.49 -17.75 2.82
N CYS A 12 -1.31 -16.70 2.93
CA CYS A 12 -0.83 -15.36 3.29
C CYS A 12 -0.21 -15.34 4.70
N PHE A 13 -0.78 -16.09 5.65
CA PHE A 13 -0.21 -16.21 6.98
C PHE A 13 1.16 -16.91 6.96
N LEU A 14 1.28 -18.03 6.24
CA LEU A 14 2.54 -18.76 6.11
C LEU A 14 3.61 -17.93 5.39
N GLU A 15 3.23 -17.20 4.35
CA GLU A 15 4.12 -16.30 3.61
C GLU A 15 4.70 -15.24 4.56
N GLY A 16 3.84 -14.47 5.24
CA GLY A 16 4.27 -13.42 6.16
C GLY A 16 5.13 -13.98 7.29
N TYR A 17 4.72 -15.10 7.89
CA TYR A 17 5.49 -15.73 8.95
C TYR A 17 6.88 -16.21 8.49
N CYS A 18 6.97 -16.87 7.33
CA CYS A 18 8.23 -17.36 6.79
C CYS A 18 9.20 -16.22 6.45
N TRP A 19 8.71 -15.15 5.85
CA TRP A 19 9.53 -13.99 5.49
C TRP A 19 10.03 -13.23 6.70
N THR A 20 9.15 -12.91 7.66
CA THR A 20 9.56 -12.24 8.90
C THR A 20 10.56 -13.07 9.69
N ARG A 21 10.31 -14.39 9.82
CA ARG A 21 11.24 -15.30 10.50
C ARG A 21 12.60 -15.36 9.81
N THR A 22 12.63 -15.30 8.49
CA THR A 22 13.87 -15.31 7.71
C THR A 22 14.61 -13.98 7.86
N GLY A 23 13.91 -12.85 7.79
CA GLY A 23 14.47 -11.51 8.02
C GLY A 23 15.13 -11.39 9.39
N GLU A 24 14.42 -11.79 10.45
CA GLU A 24 14.92 -11.80 11.83
C GLU A 24 16.18 -12.65 11.99
N ARG A 25 16.20 -13.87 11.42
CA ARG A 25 17.37 -14.76 11.49
C ARG A 25 18.59 -14.17 10.77
N GLN A 26 18.41 -13.52 9.62
CA GLN A 26 19.51 -12.91 8.89
C GLN A 26 20.03 -11.66 9.60
N ALA A 27 19.13 -10.82 10.13
CA ALA A 27 19.49 -9.65 10.92
C ALA A 27 20.31 -10.03 12.17
N ALA A 28 19.88 -11.05 12.92
CA ALA A 28 20.61 -11.55 14.08
C ALA A 28 22.03 -12.05 13.72
N ARG A 29 22.15 -12.82 12.62
CA ARG A 29 23.46 -13.30 12.14
C ARG A 29 24.38 -12.16 11.68
N MET A 30 23.82 -11.12 11.07
CA MET A 30 24.60 -9.93 10.69
C MET A 30 25.13 -9.20 11.92
N ARG A 31 24.29 -8.99 12.95
CA ARG A 31 24.70 -8.38 14.22
C ARG A 31 25.81 -9.17 14.90
N GLU A 32 25.68 -10.50 14.96
CA GLU A 32 26.71 -11.38 15.54
C GLU A 32 28.03 -11.32 14.79
N ARG A 33 27.99 -11.44 13.45
CA ARG A 33 29.19 -11.38 12.60
C ARG A 33 29.87 -10.02 12.65
N TYR A 34 29.08 -8.95 12.69
CA TYR A 34 29.61 -7.61 12.80
C TYR A 34 30.32 -7.41 14.14
N LEU A 35 29.68 -7.77 15.27
CA LEU A 35 30.31 -7.68 16.59
C LEU A 35 31.61 -8.49 16.65
N LYS A 36 31.61 -9.70 16.09
CA LYS A 36 32.81 -10.54 15.98
C LYS A 36 33.91 -9.91 15.13
N ALA A 37 33.56 -9.17 14.07
CA ALA A 37 34.51 -8.46 13.23
C ALA A 37 35.11 -7.25 13.95
N VAL A 38 34.28 -6.45 14.64
CA VAL A 38 34.73 -5.30 15.44
C VAL A 38 35.68 -5.73 16.56
N LEU A 39 35.36 -6.82 17.28
CA LEU A 39 36.22 -7.34 18.35
C LEU A 39 37.57 -7.89 17.86
N ARG A 40 37.74 -8.13 16.55
CA ARG A 40 38.99 -8.58 15.95
C ARG A 40 39.87 -7.44 15.44
N GLN A 41 39.40 -6.21 15.53
CA GLN A 41 40.06 -5.06 14.94
C GLN A 41 41.09 -4.46 15.90
N ASP A 42 42.22 -3.99 15.35
CA ASP A 42 43.31 -3.43 16.15
C ASP A 42 42.90 -2.14 16.86
N VAL A 43 43.50 -1.88 18.03
CA VAL A 43 43.24 -0.67 18.85
C VAL A 43 43.43 0.62 18.05
N ALA A 44 44.40 0.66 17.12
CA ALA A 44 44.64 1.80 16.24
C ALA A 44 43.43 2.17 15.35
N TYR A 45 42.56 1.21 15.01
CA TYR A 45 41.32 1.50 14.27
C TYR A 45 40.29 2.24 15.13
N PHE A 46 40.22 1.91 16.43
CA PHE A 46 39.34 2.58 17.36
C PHE A 46 39.79 4.03 17.61
N ASP A 47 41.10 4.28 17.67
CA ASP A 47 41.64 5.64 17.86
C ASP A 47 41.46 6.54 16.62
N LEU A 48 41.49 5.99 15.40
CA LEU A 48 41.43 6.76 14.15
C LEU A 48 40.01 6.96 13.61
N ASN A 49 39.11 5.99 13.78
CA ASN A 49 37.82 5.96 13.08
C ASN A 49 36.59 5.99 14.00
N ILE A 50 36.75 5.85 15.32
CA ILE A 50 35.64 5.71 16.25
C ILE A 50 35.72 6.80 17.33
N THR A 51 35.00 7.90 17.12
CA THR A 51 34.86 8.97 18.12
C THR A 51 34.10 8.50 19.37
N SER A 52 33.28 7.44 19.27
CA SER A 52 32.61 6.80 20.40
C SER A 52 32.19 5.36 20.08
N THR A 53 32.49 4.41 20.98
CA THR A 53 32.06 3.00 20.89
C THR A 53 30.54 2.86 20.68
N SER A 54 29.77 3.82 21.21
CA SER A 54 28.32 3.90 21.06
C SER A 54 27.85 4.10 19.61
N ASP A 55 28.60 4.81 18.77
CA ASP A 55 28.21 5.10 17.37
C ASP A 55 28.31 3.87 16.48
N VAL A 56 29.29 3.01 16.74
CA VAL A 56 29.44 1.73 16.03
C VAL A 56 28.25 0.81 16.35
N ILE A 57 27.87 0.73 17.63
CA ILE A 57 26.76 -0.12 18.07
C ILE A 57 25.42 0.39 17.48
N THR A 58 25.19 1.71 17.49
CA THR A 58 23.96 2.31 16.96
C THR A 58 23.87 2.15 15.44
N THR A 59 24.96 2.33 14.71
CA THR A 59 25.00 2.18 13.25
C THR A 59 24.67 0.74 12.84
N VAL A 60 25.26 -0.26 13.51
CA VAL A 60 24.96 -1.68 13.24
C VAL A 60 23.52 -2.02 13.54
N SER A 61 23.01 -1.55 14.67
CA SER A 61 21.63 -1.81 15.08
C SER A 61 20.66 -1.18 14.08
N SER A 62 20.93 0.07 13.65
CA SER A 62 20.15 0.77 12.64
C SER A 62 20.19 0.07 11.28
N ASP A 63 21.39 -0.24 10.77
CA ASP A 63 21.56 -0.87 9.46
C ASP A 63 20.93 -2.27 9.41
N SER A 64 21.08 -3.05 10.49
CA SER A 64 20.46 -4.38 10.58
C SER A 64 18.94 -4.31 10.63
N LEU A 65 18.35 -3.29 11.26
CA LEU A 65 16.89 -3.07 11.24
C LEU A 65 16.40 -2.69 9.84
N VAL A 66 17.15 -1.86 9.10
CA VAL A 66 16.81 -1.53 7.71
C VAL A 66 16.86 -2.77 6.82
N ILE A 67 17.89 -3.61 6.96
CA ILE A 67 17.99 -4.87 6.21
C ILE A 67 16.86 -5.83 6.57
N GLN A 68 16.51 -5.91 7.85
CA GLN A 68 15.39 -6.70 8.33
C GLN A 68 14.07 -6.27 7.71
N ASP A 69 13.78 -4.97 7.67
CA ASP A 69 12.57 -4.41 7.05
C ASP A 69 12.51 -4.74 5.55
N VAL A 70 13.65 -4.62 4.87
CA VAL A 70 13.75 -4.94 3.43
C VAL A 70 13.49 -6.43 3.18
N LEU A 71 14.08 -7.33 3.97
CA LEU A 71 13.90 -8.78 3.83
C LEU A 71 12.51 -9.26 4.28
N GLY A 72 11.95 -8.66 5.33
CA GLY A 72 10.70 -9.08 5.94
C GLY A 72 9.46 -8.53 5.25
N GLU A 73 9.52 -7.30 4.74
CA GLU A 73 8.36 -6.62 4.15
C GLU A 73 8.53 -6.23 2.69
N LYS A 74 9.65 -5.58 2.32
CA LYS A 74 9.77 -4.97 0.98
C LYS A 74 9.98 -6.01 -0.13
N LEU A 75 10.83 -7.00 0.12
CA LEU A 75 11.11 -8.08 -0.83
C LEU A 75 9.90 -8.98 -1.13
N PRO A 76 9.14 -9.45 -0.12
CA PRO A 76 7.93 -10.24 -0.36
C PRO A 76 6.91 -9.46 -1.17
N ASN A 77 6.67 -8.19 -0.80
CA ASN A 77 5.79 -7.30 -1.55
C ASN A 77 6.24 -7.11 -3.00
N PHE A 78 7.54 -6.96 -3.24
CA PHE A 78 8.07 -6.86 -4.60
C PHE A 78 7.82 -8.14 -5.41
N LEU A 79 8.09 -9.31 -4.84
CA LEU A 79 7.86 -10.61 -5.47
C LEU A 79 6.38 -10.86 -5.74
N MET A 80 5.50 -10.55 -4.79
CA MET A 80 4.05 -10.66 -4.94
C MET A 80 3.57 -9.79 -6.10
N ASN A 81 3.99 -8.51 -6.16
CA ASN A 81 3.60 -7.61 -7.24
C ASN A 81 4.17 -8.05 -8.60
N ALA A 82 5.41 -8.52 -8.65
CA ALA A 82 6.04 -9.01 -9.89
C ALA A 82 5.36 -10.28 -10.41
N THR A 83 5.08 -11.25 -9.53
CA THR A 83 4.41 -12.50 -9.91
C THR A 83 2.95 -12.25 -10.29
N ALA A 84 2.22 -11.40 -9.56
CA ALA A 84 0.86 -11.00 -9.90
C ALA A 84 0.80 -10.28 -11.25
N PHE A 85 1.78 -9.42 -11.55
CA PHE A 85 1.91 -8.79 -12.87
C PHE A 85 2.07 -9.86 -13.96
N VAL A 86 3.07 -10.73 -13.87
CA VAL A 86 3.29 -11.78 -14.88
C VAL A 86 2.07 -12.70 -15.03
N ALA A 87 1.50 -13.16 -13.91
CA ALA A 87 0.32 -14.03 -13.90
C ALA A 87 -0.88 -13.36 -14.58
N SER A 88 -1.12 -12.07 -14.32
CA SER A 88 -2.22 -11.32 -14.92
C SER A 88 -2.09 -11.22 -16.45
N TYR A 89 -0.87 -11.02 -16.97
CA TYR A 89 -0.64 -11.01 -18.41
C TYR A 89 -0.84 -12.39 -19.02
N VAL A 90 -0.30 -13.43 -18.41
CA VAL A 90 -0.45 -14.82 -18.90
C VAL A 90 -1.92 -15.20 -18.96
N VAL A 91 -2.68 -14.96 -17.90
CA VAL A 91 -4.14 -15.22 -17.87
C VAL A 91 -4.87 -14.36 -18.90
N GLY A 92 -4.51 -13.08 -19.02
CA GLY A 92 -5.08 -12.18 -20.02
C GLY A 92 -4.89 -12.69 -21.46
N PHE A 93 -3.68 -13.14 -21.80
CA PHE A 93 -3.36 -13.70 -23.11
C PHE A 93 -4.13 -14.99 -23.40
N ILE A 94 -4.28 -15.87 -22.40
CA ILE A 94 -5.03 -17.12 -22.54
C ILE A 94 -6.53 -16.84 -22.77
N MET A 95 -7.11 -15.88 -22.06
CA MET A 95 -8.55 -15.62 -22.15
C MET A 95 -8.93 -14.81 -23.40
N LEU A 96 -8.26 -13.68 -23.64
CA LEU A 96 -8.56 -12.77 -24.76
C LEU A 96 -7.27 -12.13 -25.32
N TRP A 97 -6.53 -12.89 -26.11
CA TRP A 97 -5.31 -12.40 -26.78
C TRP A 97 -5.50 -11.14 -27.63
N ARG A 98 -6.69 -10.94 -28.23
CA ARG A 98 -7.02 -9.72 -29.01
C ARG A 98 -7.20 -8.49 -28.13
N LEU A 99 -7.73 -8.66 -26.91
CA LEU A 99 -7.95 -7.56 -25.97
C LEU A 99 -6.63 -7.14 -25.32
N THR A 100 -5.78 -8.10 -24.98
CA THR A 100 -4.46 -7.82 -24.39
C THR A 100 -3.52 -7.11 -25.37
N LEU A 101 -3.54 -7.48 -26.65
CA LEU A 101 -2.79 -6.77 -27.71
C LEU A 101 -3.17 -5.29 -27.80
N VAL A 102 -4.46 -4.96 -27.65
CA VAL A 102 -4.94 -3.57 -27.64
C VAL A 102 -4.56 -2.87 -26.32
N GLY A 103 -4.40 -3.62 -25.23
CA GLY A 103 -3.97 -3.11 -23.92
C GLY A 103 -2.49 -2.72 -23.82
N PHE A 104 -1.61 -3.38 -24.57
CA PHE A 104 -0.15 -3.13 -24.57
C PHE A 104 0.26 -1.66 -24.74
N PRO A 105 -0.26 -0.88 -25.71
CA PRO A 105 0.09 0.53 -25.86
C PRO A 105 -0.32 1.38 -24.64
N PHE A 106 -1.41 1.04 -23.95
CA PHE A 106 -1.82 1.76 -22.74
C PHE A 106 -0.88 1.54 -21.57
N ILE A 107 -0.27 0.34 -21.47
CA ILE A 107 0.74 0.05 -20.44
C ILE A 107 1.97 0.92 -20.64
N VAL A 108 2.47 1.03 -21.88
CA VAL A 108 3.61 1.91 -22.20
C VAL A 108 3.26 3.37 -21.95
N LEU A 109 2.06 3.79 -22.35
CA LEU A 109 1.54 5.13 -22.12
C LEU A 109 1.44 5.49 -20.64
N LEU A 110 1.15 4.52 -19.76
CA LEU A 110 1.10 4.72 -18.30
C LEU A 110 2.48 4.67 -17.64
N LEU A 111 3.38 3.82 -18.13
CA LEU A 111 4.73 3.64 -17.59
C LEU A 111 5.61 4.88 -17.77
N ILE A 112 5.58 5.51 -18.95
CA ILE A 112 6.42 6.67 -19.26
C ILE A 112 6.19 7.85 -18.27
N PRO A 113 4.97 8.36 -18.08
CA PRO A 113 4.71 9.45 -17.14
C PRO A 113 4.93 9.00 -15.69
N GLY A 114 4.63 7.75 -15.33
CA GLY A 114 4.90 7.20 -14.00
C GLY A 114 6.40 7.22 -13.66
N LEU A 115 7.25 6.80 -14.59
CA LEU A 115 8.71 6.80 -14.42
C LEU A 115 9.28 8.22 -14.39
N LEU A 116 8.83 9.11 -15.28
CA LEU A 116 9.25 10.52 -15.30
C LEU A 116 8.88 11.24 -14.00
N TYR A 117 7.67 10.99 -13.50
CA TYR A 117 7.21 11.52 -12.22
C TYR A 117 8.03 10.97 -11.05
N GLY A 118 8.23 9.65 -10.99
CA GLY A 118 9.04 9.01 -9.95
C GLY A 118 10.47 9.56 -9.91
N ARG A 119 11.13 9.68 -11.06
CA ARG A 119 12.46 10.29 -11.20
C ARG A 119 12.48 11.74 -10.72
N SER A 120 11.48 12.53 -11.12
CA SER A 120 11.38 13.94 -10.75
C SER A 120 11.16 14.13 -9.25
N LEU A 121 10.32 13.30 -8.63
CA LEU A 121 10.09 13.30 -7.19
C LEU A 121 11.33 12.93 -6.39
N ILE A 122 12.07 11.89 -6.81
CA ILE A 122 13.31 11.49 -6.15
C ILE A 122 14.33 12.64 -6.22
N GLY A 123 14.46 13.28 -7.38
CA GLY A 123 15.33 14.44 -7.56
C GLY A 123 14.95 15.63 -6.67
N LEU A 124 13.65 15.95 -6.56
CA LEU A 124 13.17 17.01 -5.65
C LEU A 124 13.39 16.65 -4.18
N SER A 125 13.12 15.40 -3.80
CA SER A 125 13.28 14.92 -2.42
C SER A 125 14.74 14.97 -1.98
N ARG A 126 15.68 14.66 -2.89
CA ARG A 126 17.11 14.79 -2.61
C ARG A 126 17.50 16.25 -2.35
N LYS A 127 17.05 17.19 -3.19
CA LYS A 127 17.31 18.62 -3.00
C LYS A 127 16.72 19.17 -1.69
N ILE A 128 15.50 18.76 -1.34
CA ILE A 128 14.86 19.13 -0.07
C ILE A 128 15.73 18.67 1.11
N ARG A 129 16.28 17.45 1.04
CA ARG A 129 17.13 16.88 2.08
C ARG A 129 18.48 17.58 2.17
N GLU A 130 19.08 17.97 1.05
CA GLU A 130 20.33 18.75 1.02
C GLU A 130 20.16 20.10 1.73
N GLU A 131 19.12 20.86 1.40
CA GLU A 131 18.81 22.15 2.07
C GLU A 131 18.46 21.97 3.56
N TYR A 132 17.76 20.88 3.89
CA TYR A 132 17.44 20.56 5.28
C TYR A 132 18.70 20.22 6.10
N ASN A 133 19.68 19.54 5.50
CA ASN A 133 20.96 19.23 6.16
C ASN A 133 21.77 20.50 6.43
N GLU A 134 21.75 21.49 5.54
CA GLU A 134 22.42 22.78 5.76
C GLU A 134 21.80 23.53 6.95
N ALA A 135 20.47 23.62 7.01
CA ALA A 135 19.77 24.18 8.17
C ALA A 135 20.05 23.40 9.45
N GLY A 136 20.11 22.06 9.36
CA GLY A 136 20.48 21.18 10.46
C GLY A 136 21.88 21.45 11.01
N SER A 137 22.87 21.66 10.13
CA SER A 137 24.24 22.03 10.52
C SER A 137 24.32 23.36 11.25
N ILE A 138 23.55 24.37 10.81
CA ILE A 138 23.47 25.66 11.51
C ILE A 138 22.87 25.49 12.91
N ALA A 139 21.82 24.68 13.05
CA ALA A 139 21.21 24.38 14.35
C ALA A 139 22.17 23.58 15.26
N GLU A 140 22.91 22.63 14.71
CA GLU A 140 23.90 21.85 15.43
C GLU A 140 25.04 22.74 15.97
N GLN A 141 25.57 23.64 15.14
CA GLN A 141 26.57 24.63 15.56
C GLN A 141 26.02 25.56 16.66
N ALA A 142 24.77 26.00 16.52
CA ALA A 142 24.09 26.83 17.50
C ALA A 142 23.97 26.15 18.86
N ILE A 143 23.56 24.89 18.89
CA ILE A 143 23.38 24.11 20.11
C ILE A 143 24.73 23.75 20.73
N SER A 144 25.72 23.38 19.91
CA SER A 144 27.08 23.08 20.37
C SER A 144 27.73 24.29 21.07
N LEU A 145 27.48 25.50 20.57
CA LEU A 145 28.02 26.75 21.11
C LEU A 145 27.02 27.54 21.96
N VAL A 146 26.03 26.88 22.57
CA VAL A 146 24.92 27.53 23.28
C VAL A 146 25.38 28.55 24.32
N ARG A 147 26.43 28.24 25.10
CA ARG A 147 26.98 29.18 26.11
C ARG A 147 27.50 30.47 25.49
N THR A 148 28.14 30.38 24.32
CA THR A 148 28.64 31.54 23.57
C THR A 148 27.48 32.36 22.99
N VAL A 149 26.44 31.70 22.48
CA VAL A 149 25.24 32.38 21.97
C VAL A 149 24.56 33.20 23.06
N TYR A 150 24.41 32.63 24.27
CA TYR A 150 23.88 33.34 25.44
C TYR A 150 24.79 34.48 25.89
N ALA A 151 26.11 34.25 25.96
CA ALA A 151 27.06 35.27 26.39
C ALA A 151 27.10 36.51 25.48
N PHE A 152 26.89 36.31 24.16
CA PHE A 152 26.86 37.39 23.17
C PHE A 152 25.43 37.86 22.80
N GLY A 153 24.39 37.36 23.46
CA GLY A 153 22.99 37.73 23.18
C GLY A 153 22.57 37.54 21.70
N SER A 154 23.17 36.56 21.01
CA SER A 154 23.08 36.42 19.54
C SER A 154 21.94 35.50 19.06
N GLU A 155 21.01 35.15 19.94
CA GLU A 155 19.87 34.26 19.67
C GLU A 155 19.06 34.71 18.44
N THR A 156 18.67 35.99 18.39
CA THR A 156 17.85 36.55 17.31
C THR A 156 18.55 36.45 15.96
N LYS A 157 19.88 36.65 15.93
CA LYS A 157 20.69 36.57 14.70
C LYS A 157 20.78 35.12 14.19
N LEU A 158 20.85 34.16 15.10
CA LEU A 158 20.92 32.73 14.80
C LEU A 158 19.57 32.19 14.31
N ILE A 159 18.48 32.60 14.96
CA ILE A 159 17.11 32.29 14.54
C ILE A 159 16.84 32.87 13.15
N ALA A 160 17.28 34.11 12.87
CA ALA A 160 17.16 34.70 11.55
C ALA A 160 17.93 33.90 10.48
N LYS A 161 19.17 33.48 10.77
CA LYS A 161 19.96 32.63 9.87
C LYS A 161 19.31 31.28 9.62
N PHE A 162 18.81 30.62 10.66
CA PHE A 162 18.10 29.35 10.53
C PHE A 162 16.80 29.48 9.71
N SER A 163 16.05 30.56 9.93
CA SER A 163 14.84 30.87 9.14
C SER A 163 15.16 31.07 7.66
N VAL A 164 16.22 31.81 7.33
CA VAL A 164 16.68 31.99 5.94
C VAL A 164 17.09 30.66 5.31
N ALA A 165 17.84 29.82 6.02
CA ALA A 165 18.21 28.48 5.54
C ALA A 165 16.98 27.57 5.32
N LEU A 166 15.94 27.68 6.14
CA LEU A 166 14.72 26.90 5.98
C LEU A 166 13.86 27.31 4.77
N GLN A 167 13.89 28.59 4.37
CA GLN A 167 13.05 29.10 3.28
C GLN A 167 13.30 28.36 1.95
N GLY A 168 14.55 27.95 1.69
CA GLY A 168 14.91 27.13 0.53
C GLY A 168 14.19 25.78 0.54
N SER A 169 14.25 25.07 1.66
CA SER A 169 13.57 23.78 1.87
C SER A 169 12.04 23.92 1.76
N VAL A 170 11.44 24.97 2.35
CA VAL A 170 9.99 25.21 2.29
C VAL A 170 9.53 25.46 0.85
N LYS A 171 10.25 26.28 0.08
CA LYS A 171 9.92 26.55 -1.32
C LYS A 171 10.01 25.29 -2.19
N LEU A 172 11.02 24.45 -1.97
CA LEU A 172 11.14 23.15 -2.65
C LEU A 172 10.04 22.18 -2.22
N GLY A 173 9.67 22.17 -0.94
CA GLY A 173 8.56 21.37 -0.40
C GLY A 173 7.22 21.75 -1.02
N LEU A 174 6.94 23.05 -1.18
CA LEU A 174 5.76 23.54 -1.89
C LEU A 174 5.74 23.09 -3.36
N ARG A 175 6.90 23.16 -4.04
CA ARG A 175 7.03 22.67 -5.42
C ARG A 175 6.81 21.16 -5.50
N GLN A 176 7.29 20.40 -4.52
CA GLN A 176 7.02 18.96 -4.41
C GLN A 176 5.53 18.68 -4.20
N GLY A 177 4.86 19.47 -3.35
CA GLY A 177 3.42 19.40 -3.11
C GLY A 177 2.62 19.65 -4.39
N LEU A 178 2.99 20.67 -5.18
CA LEU A 178 2.36 20.94 -6.48
C LEU A 178 2.58 19.80 -7.48
N VAL A 179 3.80 19.28 -7.58
CA VAL A 179 4.11 18.12 -8.45
C VAL A 179 3.29 16.91 -8.03
N LYS A 180 3.16 16.65 -6.72
CA LYS A 180 2.28 15.60 -6.18
C LYS A 180 0.81 15.82 -6.51
N GLY A 181 0.32 17.04 -6.36
CA GLY A 181 -1.06 17.42 -6.68
C GLY A 181 -1.40 17.21 -8.15
N ILE A 182 -0.52 17.65 -9.07
CA ILE A 182 -0.67 17.44 -10.51
C ILE A 182 -0.73 15.94 -10.84
N SER A 183 0.11 15.13 -10.20
CA SER A 183 0.10 13.68 -10.44
C SER A 183 -1.12 12.98 -9.88
N LEU A 184 -1.59 13.38 -8.69
CA LEU A 184 -2.88 12.90 -8.18
C LEU A 184 -4.03 13.26 -9.13
N GLY A 185 -4.05 14.49 -9.66
CA GLY A 185 -5.02 14.92 -10.66
C GLY A 185 -4.93 14.14 -11.97
N SER A 186 -3.72 13.79 -12.41
CA SER A 186 -3.49 13.02 -13.64
C SER A 186 -4.04 11.59 -13.61
N ASN A 187 -4.36 11.05 -12.42
CA ASN A 187 -5.05 9.75 -12.30
C ASN A 187 -6.42 9.73 -12.99
N GLY A 188 -7.01 10.88 -13.31
CA GLY A 188 -8.20 10.98 -14.17
C GLY A 188 -8.06 10.23 -15.51
N ILE A 189 -6.85 10.20 -16.06
CA ILE A 189 -6.55 9.53 -17.33
C ILE A 189 -6.70 8.00 -17.20
N ILE A 190 -6.40 7.44 -16.03
CA ILE A 190 -6.54 6.00 -15.76
C ILE A 190 -8.01 5.59 -15.86
N TYR A 191 -8.93 6.40 -15.32
CA TYR A 191 -10.36 6.14 -15.41
C TYR A 191 -10.87 6.20 -16.85
N ALA A 192 -10.33 7.11 -17.68
CA ALA A 192 -10.66 7.16 -19.11
C ALA A 192 -10.19 5.90 -19.85
N ILE A 193 -8.99 5.39 -19.53
CA ILE A 193 -8.45 4.13 -20.09
C ILE A 193 -9.34 2.95 -19.66
N TRP A 194 -9.76 2.89 -18.40
CA TRP A 194 -10.65 1.84 -17.89
C TRP A 194 -12.02 1.87 -18.59
N GLY A 195 -12.58 3.07 -18.81
CA GLY A 195 -13.80 3.25 -19.58
C GLY A 195 -13.66 2.75 -21.02
N PHE A 196 -12.57 3.12 -21.69
CA PHE A 196 -12.28 2.67 -23.05
C PHE A 196 -12.10 1.14 -23.13
N MET A 197 -11.33 0.54 -22.22
CA MET A 197 -11.15 -0.91 -22.15
C MET A 197 -12.47 -1.65 -21.91
N THR A 198 -13.33 -1.12 -21.03
CA THR A 198 -14.64 -1.72 -20.75
C THR A 198 -15.57 -1.63 -21.96
N TRP A 199 -15.59 -0.49 -22.64
CA TRP A 199 -16.38 -0.30 -23.87
C TRP A 199 -15.93 -1.23 -24.98
N TYR A 200 -14.62 -1.29 -25.25
CA TYR A 200 -14.05 -2.16 -26.29
C TYR A 200 -14.22 -3.65 -25.93
N GLY A 201 -14.04 -4.02 -24.67
CA GLY A 201 -14.33 -5.34 -24.15
C GLY A 201 -15.79 -5.74 -24.37
N SER A 202 -16.74 -4.87 -24.01
CA SER A 202 -18.18 -5.11 -24.21
C SER A 202 -18.54 -5.34 -25.68
N ARG A 203 -18.02 -4.51 -26.60
CA ARG A 203 -18.20 -4.70 -28.05
C ARG A 203 -17.63 -6.04 -28.53
N MET A 204 -16.46 -6.46 -28.03
CA MET A 204 -15.87 -7.75 -28.41
C MET A 204 -16.73 -8.94 -27.96
N VAL A 205 -17.35 -8.86 -26.79
CA VAL A 205 -18.28 -9.88 -26.28
C VAL A 205 -19.53 -9.99 -27.15
N MET A 206 -20.09 -8.86 -27.59
CA MET A 206 -21.35 -8.83 -28.35
C MET A 206 -21.19 -9.31 -29.80
N TYR A 207 -20.12 -8.91 -30.50
CA TYR A 207 -20.00 -9.13 -31.95
C TYR A 207 -19.18 -10.36 -32.34
N HIS A 208 -18.21 -10.77 -31.52
CA HIS A 208 -17.23 -11.79 -31.91
C HIS A 208 -17.37 -13.12 -31.17
N GLY A 209 -18.40 -13.29 -30.33
CA GLY A 209 -18.65 -14.55 -29.61
C GLY A 209 -17.39 -15.08 -28.92
N ALA A 210 -16.58 -14.18 -28.36
CA ALA A 210 -15.27 -14.54 -27.82
C ALA A 210 -15.44 -15.62 -26.75
N LYS A 211 -14.85 -16.80 -27.00
CA LYS A 211 -14.96 -18.00 -26.14
C LYS A 211 -14.69 -17.71 -24.65
N GLY A 212 -13.85 -16.72 -24.33
CA GLY A 212 -13.59 -16.25 -22.97
C GLY A 212 -14.81 -15.64 -22.26
N ALA A 213 -15.63 -14.84 -22.95
CA ALA A 213 -16.81 -14.21 -22.36
C ALA A 213 -17.99 -15.18 -22.22
N VAL A 214 -18.09 -16.19 -23.10
CA VAL A 214 -19.03 -17.31 -22.93
C VAL A 214 -18.67 -18.13 -21.70
N ASN A 215 -17.38 -18.35 -21.43
CA ASN A 215 -16.93 -19.04 -20.21
C ASN A 215 -17.20 -18.22 -18.95
N VAL A 216 -16.98 -16.90 -18.96
CA VAL A 216 -17.30 -16.00 -17.83
C VAL A 216 -18.81 -15.88 -17.61
N LYS A 217 -19.61 -15.77 -18.66
CA LYS A 217 -21.09 -15.80 -18.55
C LYS A 217 -21.57 -17.16 -18.05
N LYS A 218 -20.94 -18.26 -18.46
CA LYS A 218 -21.29 -19.62 -18.00
C LYS A 218 -20.87 -19.87 -16.55
N THR A 219 -19.76 -19.30 -16.08
CA THR A 219 -19.38 -19.36 -14.66
C THR A 219 -20.23 -18.43 -13.80
N MET A 220 -20.55 -17.21 -14.25
CA MET A 220 -21.50 -16.33 -13.56
C MET A 220 -22.91 -16.92 -13.51
N ALA A 221 -23.43 -17.46 -14.61
CA ALA A 221 -24.74 -18.12 -14.64
C ALA A 221 -24.79 -19.40 -13.79
N ARG A 222 -23.66 -20.09 -13.63
CA ARG A 222 -23.54 -21.24 -12.71
C ARG A 222 -23.47 -20.76 -11.25
N HIS A 223 -22.90 -19.60 -10.99
CA HIS A 223 -22.87 -18.98 -9.64
C HIS A 223 -24.23 -18.41 -9.24
N GLN A 224 -24.92 -17.71 -10.15
CA GLN A 224 -26.27 -17.21 -9.96
C GLN A 224 -27.24 -18.36 -9.67
N ARG A 225 -27.21 -19.44 -10.48
CA ARG A 225 -28.02 -20.64 -10.21
C ARG A 225 -27.67 -21.32 -8.88
N PHE A 226 -26.43 -21.24 -8.41
CA PHE A 226 -26.07 -21.76 -7.09
C PHE A 226 -26.66 -20.91 -5.95
N GLN A 227 -26.68 -19.58 -6.10
CA GLN A 227 -27.37 -18.70 -5.15
C GLN A 227 -28.88 -18.88 -5.17
N ASP A 228 -29.49 -19.06 -6.35
CA ASP A 228 -30.94 -19.28 -6.47
C ASP A 228 -31.37 -20.61 -5.82
N ILE A 229 -30.56 -21.67 -5.94
CA ILE A 229 -30.81 -22.96 -5.27
C ILE A 229 -30.63 -22.82 -3.75
N GLU A 230 -29.68 -22.00 -3.31
CA GLU A 230 -29.41 -21.76 -1.90
C GLU A 230 -30.53 -20.92 -1.26
N THR A 231 -31.04 -19.88 -1.93
CA THR A 231 -32.23 -19.12 -1.50
C THR A 231 -33.51 -19.95 -1.54
N GLU A 232 -33.69 -20.84 -2.52
CA GLU A 232 -34.82 -21.79 -2.56
C GLU A 232 -34.73 -22.83 -1.42
N LYS A 233 -33.52 -23.26 -1.05
CA LYS A 233 -33.30 -24.13 0.12
C LYS A 233 -33.66 -23.43 1.42
N TYR A 234 -33.25 -22.17 1.61
CA TYR A 234 -33.60 -21.40 2.80
C TYR A 234 -35.09 -20.99 2.82
N ALA A 235 -35.73 -20.82 1.66
CA ALA A 235 -37.17 -20.58 1.56
C ALA A 235 -38.02 -21.84 1.84
N LYS A 236 -37.49 -23.05 1.59
CA LYS A 236 -38.15 -24.33 1.93
C LYS A 236 -37.88 -24.82 3.35
N VAL A 237 -36.95 -24.20 4.09
CA VAL A 237 -36.89 -24.34 5.54
C VAL A 237 -38.03 -23.49 6.09
N ASP A 238 -39.20 -24.12 6.24
CA ASP A 238 -40.41 -23.55 6.82
C ASP A 238 -40.08 -22.76 8.10
N VAL A 239 -40.01 -21.42 7.99
CA VAL A 239 -39.94 -20.48 9.12
C VAL A 239 -41.33 -20.18 9.69
N LEU A 240 -42.38 -20.75 9.09
CA LEU A 240 -43.78 -20.70 9.54
C LEU A 240 -44.01 -21.28 10.95
N PRO A 241 -43.38 -22.39 11.40
CA PRO A 241 -43.52 -22.89 12.76
C PRO A 241 -42.86 -21.96 13.78
N PHE A 242 -41.70 -21.39 13.44
CA PHE A 242 -40.97 -20.46 14.31
C PHE A 242 -41.70 -19.11 14.46
N TRP A 243 -42.31 -18.60 13.38
CA TRP A 243 -43.14 -17.39 13.42
C TRP A 243 -44.44 -17.59 14.20
N ASN A 244 -45.11 -18.75 14.05
CA ASN A 244 -46.31 -19.07 14.83
C ASN A 244 -46.00 -19.27 16.32
N GLN A 245 -44.82 -19.80 16.66
CA GLN A 245 -44.38 -19.95 18.05
C GLN A 245 -43.95 -18.61 18.68
N SER A 246 -43.42 -17.65 17.91
CA SER A 246 -43.14 -16.30 18.41
C SER A 246 -44.40 -15.47 18.66
N LYS A 247 -45.43 -15.64 17.80
CA LYS A 247 -46.75 -14.97 17.93
C LYS A 247 -47.50 -15.34 19.20
N SER A 248 -47.29 -16.53 19.77
CA SER A 248 -47.91 -16.92 21.03
C SER A 248 -47.20 -16.38 22.27
N ILE A 249 -45.95 -15.92 22.15
CA ILE A 249 -45.12 -15.47 23.27
C ILE A 249 -45.17 -13.93 23.42
N PHE A 250 -45.38 -13.18 22.34
CA PHE A 250 -45.42 -11.70 22.36
C PHE A 250 -46.63 -11.13 21.61
N PRO A 251 -47.86 -11.21 22.17
CA PRO A 251 -49.06 -10.71 21.50
C PRO A 251 -49.04 -9.18 21.29
N GLU A 252 -48.36 -8.43 22.16
CA GLU A 252 -48.38 -6.96 22.19
C GLU A 252 -47.50 -6.30 21.09
N ALA A 253 -46.51 -7.03 20.56
CA ALA A 253 -45.63 -6.52 19.49
C ALA A 253 -46.28 -6.60 18.09
N THR A 254 -47.24 -7.52 17.91
CA THR A 254 -47.92 -7.75 16.63
C THR A 254 -48.85 -6.60 16.25
N HIS A 255 -49.49 -5.96 17.24
CA HIS A 255 -50.45 -4.88 16.98
C HIS A 255 -49.77 -3.61 16.46
N ARG A 256 -48.57 -3.27 16.98
CA ARG A 256 -47.78 -2.11 16.52
C ARG A 256 -47.25 -2.25 15.10
N LEU A 257 -47.04 -3.47 14.61
CA LEU A 257 -46.54 -3.69 13.25
C LEU A 257 -47.65 -3.56 12.20
N THR A 258 -48.90 -3.88 12.55
CA THR A 258 -50.08 -3.59 11.69
C THR A 258 -50.33 -2.10 11.53
N ASP A 259 -50.17 -1.31 12.60
CA ASP A 259 -50.35 0.15 12.55
C ASP A 259 -49.29 0.83 11.67
N ILE A 260 -48.04 0.34 11.69
CA ILE A 260 -46.97 0.85 10.82
C ILE A 260 -47.22 0.50 9.35
N ASN A 261 -47.73 -0.71 9.06
CA ASN A 261 -48.01 -1.12 7.68
C ASN A 261 -49.20 -0.35 7.07
N GLN A 262 -50.20 0.01 7.88
CA GLN A 262 -51.29 0.89 7.45
C GLN A 262 -50.83 2.34 7.20
N ALA A 263 -49.88 2.86 7.99
CA ALA A 263 -49.32 4.20 7.79
C ALA A 263 -48.46 4.29 6.51
N VAL A 264 -47.73 3.21 6.16
CA VAL A 264 -46.91 3.16 4.94
C VAL A 264 -47.76 3.03 3.67
N GLY A 265 -48.89 2.32 3.72
CA GLY A 265 -49.82 2.21 2.58
C GLY A 265 -50.62 3.47 2.25
N SER A 266 -50.58 4.51 3.10
CA SER A 266 -51.20 5.81 2.84
C SER A 266 -50.26 6.86 2.24
N LEU A 267 -49.00 6.48 1.95
CA LEU A 267 -47.98 7.35 1.34
C LEU A 267 -47.58 6.94 -0.09
N GLU A 268 -48.25 5.95 -0.68
CA GLU A 268 -48.29 5.66 -2.13
C GLU A 268 -49.68 5.99 -2.69
#